data_AF-A0A9P7FND8-F1
#
_entry.id   AF-A0A9P7FND8-F1
#
_cell.length_a   1.000
_cell.length_b   1.000
_cell.length_c   1.000
_cell.angle_alpha   90.00
_cell.angle_beta   90.00
_cell.angle_gamma   90.00
#
_symmetry.space_group_name_H-M   'P 1'
#
loop_
_entity.id
_entity.type
_entity.pdbx_description
1 polymer ?
#
loop_
_entity_poly.entity_id
_entity_poly.type
_entity_poly.pdbx_seq_one_letter_code
_entity_poly.pdbx_strand_id
1 'polypeptide(L)'
;MDPPTFRNNLEALTNTVKAAGCTPILVTSLCRRTFSGGQLKDILAPFADQTIAVGKKLNVPVLPLLADSRAYVAKLGSANANQFNFVGEKTTGRDTTHLNALGSKFFGRMVADEMKKAVPALAANIKADAVTSGKIAAGTL
;
A
#
# COMPACT_ATOMS: atom_id res chain seq x y z
N MET A 1 -6.75 13.76 -12.08
CA MET A 1 -7.02 12.54 -12.85
C MET A 1 -8.16 11.81 -12.15
N ASP A 2 -9.19 11.42 -12.88
CA ASP A 2 -10.33 10.66 -12.37
C ASP A 2 -10.03 9.13 -12.40
N PRO A 3 -10.84 8.29 -11.72
CA PRO A 3 -10.62 6.84 -11.72
C PRO A 3 -10.63 6.19 -13.12
N PRO A 4 -11.55 6.53 -14.05
CA PRO A 4 -11.53 5.96 -15.39
C PRO A 4 -10.23 6.25 -16.17
N THR A 5 -9.73 7.49 -16.13
CA THR A 5 -8.46 7.83 -16.78
C THR A 5 -7.29 7.10 -16.12
N PHE A 6 -7.29 7.00 -14.79
CA PHE A 6 -6.28 6.22 -14.06
C PHE A 6 -6.27 4.75 -14.49
N ARG A 7 -7.44 4.11 -14.60
CA ARG A 7 -7.57 2.72 -15.05
C ARG A 7 -6.95 2.53 -16.43
N ASN A 8 -7.31 3.39 -17.38
CA ASN A 8 -6.83 3.28 -18.76
C ASN A 8 -5.31 3.41 -18.82
N ASN A 9 -4.73 4.37 -18.08
CA ASN A 9 -3.28 4.55 -18.01
C ASN A 9 -2.58 3.35 -17.36
N LEU A 10 -3.12 2.83 -16.26
CA LEU A 10 -2.55 1.68 -15.57
C LEU A 10 -2.60 0.42 -16.45
N GLU A 11 -3.71 0.20 -17.15
CA GLU A 11 -3.85 -0.92 -18.09
C GLU A 11 -2.85 -0.83 -19.25
N ALA A 12 -2.72 0.35 -19.86
CA ALA A 12 -1.75 0.59 -20.93
C ALA A 12 -0.31 0.32 -20.45
N LEU A 13 0.07 0.87 -19.30
CA LEU A 13 1.39 0.63 -18.71
C LEU A 13 1.64 -0.85 -18.40
N THR A 14 0.64 -1.54 -17.84
CA THR A 14 0.73 -2.97 -17.52
C THR A 14 0.97 -3.80 -18.79
N ASN A 15 0.27 -3.48 -19.88
CA ASN A 15 0.48 -4.14 -21.17
C ASN A 15 1.86 -3.83 -21.77
N THR A 16 2.37 -2.61 -21.64
CA THR A 16 3.75 -2.27 -22.04
C THR A 16 4.77 -3.13 -21.29
N VAL A 17 4.61 -3.29 -19.97
CA VAL A 17 5.49 -4.15 -19.16
C VAL A 17 5.40 -5.62 -19.59
N LYS A 18 4.20 -6.14 -19.89
CA LYS A 18 4.03 -7.51 -20.42
C LYS A 18 4.68 -7.68 -21.79
N ALA A 19 4.52 -6.70 -22.69
CA ALA A 19 5.09 -6.73 -24.03
C ALA A 19 6.63 -6.70 -24.01
N ALA A 20 7.22 -6.10 -22.97
CA ALA A 20 8.66 -6.13 -22.72
C ALA A 20 9.16 -7.48 -22.13
N GLY A 21 8.29 -8.46 -21.93
CA GLY A 21 8.64 -9.78 -21.39
C GLY A 21 8.65 -9.89 -19.87
N CYS A 22 8.19 -8.86 -19.15
CA CYS A 22 8.16 -8.84 -17.69
C CYS A 22 6.82 -9.40 -17.13
N THR A 23 6.85 -9.86 -15.88
CA THR A 23 5.65 -10.22 -15.11
C THR A 23 5.24 -9.07 -14.19
N PRO A 24 4.26 -8.23 -14.57
CA PRO A 24 3.82 -7.14 -13.70
C PRO A 24 3.09 -7.67 -12.47
N ILE A 25 3.27 -6.97 -11.36
CA ILE A 25 2.54 -7.15 -10.11
C ILE A 25 2.00 -5.77 -9.73
N LEU A 26 0.69 -5.66 -9.57
CA LEU A 26 0.06 -4.38 -9.23
C LEU A 26 -0.06 -4.25 -7.72
N VAL A 27 0.08 -3.03 -7.21
CA VAL A 27 -0.06 -2.73 -5.79
C VAL A 27 -1.02 -1.56 -5.66
N THR A 28 -2.06 -1.71 -4.83
CA THR A 28 -2.94 -0.60 -4.51
C THR A 28 -2.19 0.43 -3.66
N SER A 29 -2.56 1.71 -3.71
CA SER A 29 -1.91 2.71 -2.85
C SER A 29 -2.10 2.40 -1.37
N LEU A 30 -1.12 2.67 -0.50
CA LEU A 30 -1.34 2.66 0.95
C LEU A 30 -2.37 3.72 1.38
N CYS A 31 -2.94 3.55 2.57
CA CYS A 31 -3.84 4.55 3.15
C CYS A 31 -3.10 5.85 3.52
N ARG A 32 -3.79 6.99 3.42
CA ARG A 32 -3.35 8.22 4.09
C ARG A 32 -3.70 8.17 5.56
N ARG A 33 -2.87 8.78 6.40
CA ARG A 33 -3.04 8.81 7.87
C ARG A 33 -3.91 9.98 8.30
N THR A 34 -5.00 10.23 7.58
CA THR A 34 -5.94 11.33 7.85
C THR A 34 -7.11 10.83 8.67
N PHE A 35 -7.23 11.33 9.90
CA PHE A 35 -8.32 10.99 10.81
C PHE A 35 -9.28 12.18 10.97
N SER A 36 -10.57 11.88 11.10
CA SER A 36 -11.61 12.88 11.41
C SER A 36 -12.71 12.20 12.24
N GLY A 37 -13.01 12.77 13.41
CA GLY A 37 -13.95 12.16 14.35
C GLY A 37 -13.49 10.78 14.87
N GLY A 38 -12.18 10.58 15.02
CA GLY A 38 -11.60 9.29 15.44
C GLY A 38 -11.55 8.22 14.36
N GLN A 39 -12.09 8.48 13.17
CA GLN A 39 -12.16 7.53 12.06
C GLN A 39 -11.18 7.87 10.95
N LEU A 40 -10.55 6.85 10.37
CA LEU A 40 -9.67 6.98 9.22
C LEU A 40 -10.49 7.35 7.97
N LYS A 41 -10.10 8.44 7.29
CA LYS A 41 -10.73 8.87 6.04
C LYS A 41 -10.03 8.22 4.85
N ASP A 42 -10.82 7.79 3.88
CA ASP A 42 -10.32 7.20 2.64
C ASP A 42 -10.88 7.92 1.42
N ILE A 43 -9.97 8.34 0.57
CA ILE A 43 -10.24 8.98 -0.73
C ILE A 43 -9.60 8.18 -1.89
N LEU A 44 -8.88 7.11 -1.57
CA LEU A 44 -8.08 6.31 -2.50
C LEU A 44 -8.80 5.03 -2.92
N ALA A 45 -9.85 4.60 -2.19
CA ALA A 45 -10.68 3.44 -2.57
C ALA A 45 -11.08 3.42 -4.06
N PRO A 46 -11.57 4.53 -4.67
CA PRO A 46 -11.95 4.49 -6.07
C PRO A 46 -10.81 4.13 -7.03
N PHE A 47 -9.56 4.48 -6.68
CA PHE A 47 -8.37 4.15 -7.47
C PHE A 47 -7.85 2.74 -7.17
N ALA A 48 -7.95 2.28 -5.93
CA ALA A 48 -7.66 0.89 -5.58
C ALA A 48 -8.61 -0.07 -6.31
N ASP A 49 -9.89 0.25 -6.40
CA ASP A 49 -10.89 -0.53 -7.14
C ASP A 49 -10.51 -0.63 -8.63
N GLN A 50 -10.04 0.46 -9.24
CA GLN A 50 -9.55 0.41 -10.62
C GLN A 50 -8.29 -0.45 -10.76
N THR A 51 -7.37 -0.38 -9.79
CA THR A 51 -6.14 -1.20 -9.79
C THR A 51 -6.49 -2.69 -9.73
N ILE A 52 -7.41 -3.07 -8.85
CA ILE A 52 -7.92 -4.45 -8.73
C ILE A 52 -8.63 -4.88 -10.02
N ALA A 53 -9.44 -4.00 -10.61
CA ALA A 53 -10.12 -4.28 -11.87
C ALA A 53 -9.13 -4.54 -13.03
N VAL A 54 -8.06 -3.76 -13.14
CA VAL A 54 -6.99 -4.00 -14.14
C VAL A 54 -6.30 -5.34 -13.87
N GLY A 55 -5.95 -5.61 -12.61
CA GLY A 55 -5.32 -6.87 -12.22
C GLY A 55 -6.14 -8.09 -12.60
N LYS A 56 -7.45 -8.05 -12.29
CA LYS A 56 -8.41 -9.09 -12.70
C LYS A 56 -8.52 -9.20 -14.22
N LYS A 57 -8.65 -8.07 -14.93
CA LYS A 57 -8.79 -8.05 -16.40
C LYS A 57 -7.58 -8.64 -17.12
N LEU A 58 -6.37 -8.29 -16.68
CA LEU A 58 -5.13 -8.70 -17.34
C LEU A 58 -4.53 -10.00 -16.77
N ASN A 59 -5.21 -10.58 -15.78
CA ASN A 59 -4.78 -11.76 -15.04
C ASN A 59 -3.36 -11.62 -14.48
N VAL A 60 -3.13 -10.54 -13.73
CA VAL A 60 -1.85 -10.25 -13.07
C VAL A 60 -2.04 -10.16 -11.55
N PRO A 61 -1.05 -10.55 -10.73
CA PRO A 61 -1.18 -10.48 -9.28
C PRO A 61 -1.45 -9.04 -8.79
N VAL A 62 -2.26 -8.91 -7.75
CA VAL A 62 -2.57 -7.62 -7.09
C VAL A 62 -2.29 -7.73 -5.60
N LEU A 63 -1.53 -6.78 -5.07
CA LEU A 63 -1.25 -6.61 -3.65
C LEU A 63 -2.24 -5.57 -3.06
N PRO A 64 -3.15 -5.97 -2.15
CA PRO A 64 -4.24 -5.14 -1.65
C PRO A 64 -3.84 -4.18 -0.52
N LEU A 65 -2.65 -3.58 -0.60
CA LEU A 65 -2.06 -2.69 0.39
C LEU A 65 -3.01 -1.61 0.96
N LEU A 66 -3.94 -1.03 0.19
CA LEU A 66 -4.90 -0.07 0.74
C LEU A 66 -5.73 -0.70 1.85
N ALA A 67 -6.31 -1.88 1.61
CA ALA A 67 -7.18 -2.55 2.56
C ALA A 67 -6.39 -2.93 3.83
N ASP A 68 -5.24 -3.56 3.65
CA ASP A 68 -4.41 -4.06 4.75
C ASP A 68 -3.82 -2.91 5.59
N SER A 69 -3.34 -1.86 4.93
CA SER A 69 -2.83 -0.68 5.63
C SER A 69 -3.92 0.11 6.35
N ARG A 70 -5.14 0.21 5.79
CA ARG A 70 -6.27 0.82 6.49
C ARG A 70 -6.63 0.05 7.75
N ALA A 71 -6.70 -1.28 7.67
CA ALA A 71 -7.01 -2.13 8.82
C ALA A 71 -5.96 -1.94 9.93
N TYR A 72 -4.67 -1.94 9.56
CA TYR A 72 -3.59 -1.69 10.51
C TYR A 72 -3.68 -0.29 11.14
N VAL A 73 -3.76 0.77 10.32
CA VAL A 73 -3.77 2.17 10.81
C VAL A 73 -5.02 2.46 11.66
N ALA A 74 -6.18 1.90 11.30
CA ALA A 74 -7.38 2.02 12.12
C ALA A 74 -7.21 1.38 13.50
N LYS A 75 -6.57 0.20 13.57
CA LYS A 75 -6.27 -0.48 14.84
C LYS A 75 -5.18 0.23 15.66
N LEU A 76 -4.18 0.78 14.98
CA LEU A 76 -3.04 1.46 15.59
C LEU A 76 -3.42 2.80 16.24
N GLY A 77 -4.41 3.49 15.66
CA GLY A 77 -4.88 4.79 16.12
C GLY A 77 -4.02 5.96 15.65
N SER A 78 -4.60 7.16 15.68
CA SER A 78 -4.02 8.37 15.08
C SER A 78 -2.68 8.78 15.70
N ALA A 79 -2.54 8.71 17.03
CA ALA A 79 -1.33 9.11 17.73
C ALA A 79 -0.10 8.32 17.27
N ASN A 80 -0.23 6.99 17.21
CA ASN A 80 0.84 6.12 16.75
C ASN A 80 1.01 6.16 15.23
N ALA A 81 -0.08 6.21 14.46
CA ALA A 81 0.00 6.32 13.00
C ALA A 81 0.73 7.59 12.54
N ASN A 82 0.59 8.70 13.28
CA ASN A 82 1.29 9.94 12.98
C ASN A 82 2.82 9.83 13.09
N GLN A 83 3.34 8.85 13.84
CA GLN A 83 4.79 8.59 13.91
C GLN A 83 5.36 8.07 12.59
N PHE A 84 4.53 7.70 11.61
CA PHE A 84 4.96 7.34 10.27
C PHE A 84 5.05 8.53 9.31
N ASN A 85 4.51 9.69 9.68
CA ASN A 85 4.45 10.85 8.80
C ASN A 85 5.85 11.39 8.49
N PHE A 86 6.05 11.81 7.26
CA PHE A 86 7.27 12.51 6.89
C PHE A 86 7.32 13.88 7.59
N VAL A 87 8.46 14.18 8.23
CA VAL A 87 8.76 15.47 8.83
C VAL A 87 10.02 15.99 8.16
N GLY A 88 9.89 17.09 7.42
CA GLY A 88 11.01 17.72 6.73
C GLY A 88 10.89 19.24 6.78
N GLU A 89 11.97 19.94 6.46
CA GLU A 89 12.11 21.40 6.64
C GLU A 89 11.04 22.23 5.90
N LYS A 90 10.38 21.67 4.88
CA LYS A 90 9.33 22.34 4.09
C LYS A 90 7.93 21.74 4.29
N THR A 91 7.74 20.86 5.29
CA THR A 91 6.40 20.34 5.59
C THR A 91 5.79 21.12 6.75
N THR A 92 4.46 21.25 6.76
CA THR A 92 3.71 21.87 7.87
C THR A 92 3.69 21.01 9.15
N GLY A 93 4.62 20.06 9.27
CA GLY A 93 4.64 19.03 10.32
C GLY A 93 3.49 18.01 10.23
N ARG A 94 2.72 18.02 9.13
CA ARG A 94 1.44 17.28 9.01
C ARG A 94 1.32 16.47 7.71
N ASP A 95 2.44 15.97 7.18
CA ASP A 95 2.40 15.17 5.96
C ASP A 95 1.82 13.76 6.22
N THR A 96 0.51 13.61 6.00
CA THR A 96 -0.20 12.34 6.13
C THR A 96 -0.13 11.47 4.87
N THR A 97 0.66 11.88 3.87
CA THR A 97 0.83 11.17 2.59
C THR A 97 2.17 10.46 2.53
N HIS A 98 3.28 11.18 2.72
CA HIS A 98 4.62 10.60 2.64
C HIS A 98 5.03 9.93 3.96
N LEU A 99 5.81 8.85 3.85
CA LEU A 99 6.31 8.08 4.98
C LEU A 99 7.72 8.54 5.37
N ASN A 100 8.02 8.53 6.67
CA ASN A 100 9.39 8.53 7.16
C ASN A 100 9.98 7.11 7.17
N ALA A 101 11.21 6.95 7.69
CA ALA A 101 11.89 5.66 7.75
C ALA A 101 11.10 4.57 8.52
N LEU A 102 10.45 4.94 9.64
CA LEU A 102 9.63 4.02 10.42
C LEU A 102 8.40 3.56 9.62
N GLY A 103 7.71 4.50 8.97
CA GLY A 103 6.59 4.21 8.08
C GLY A 103 7.00 3.30 6.93
N SER A 104 8.10 3.62 6.24
CA SER A 104 8.62 2.80 5.15
C SER A 104 8.91 1.36 5.58
N LYS A 105 9.41 1.15 6.81
CA LYS A 105 9.63 -0.19 7.36
C LYS A 105 8.33 -0.98 7.52
N PHE A 106 7.30 -0.39 8.13
CA PHE A 106 6.03 -1.10 8.39
C PHE A 106 5.23 -1.36 7.11
N PHE A 107 5.02 -0.33 6.28
CA PHE A 107 4.27 -0.50 5.04
C PHE A 107 5.05 -1.33 4.01
N GLY A 108 6.38 -1.22 3.98
CA GLY A 108 7.23 -2.11 3.17
C GLY A 108 7.13 -3.58 3.62
N ARG A 109 7.03 -3.83 4.93
CA ARG A 109 6.79 -5.19 5.45
C ARG A 109 5.42 -5.74 5.03
N MET A 110 4.36 -4.93 5.02
CA MET A 110 3.05 -5.34 4.50
C MET A 110 3.15 -5.78 3.04
N VAL A 111 3.73 -4.95 2.16
CA VAL A 111 3.94 -5.29 0.74
C VAL A 111 4.72 -6.59 0.60
N ALA A 112 5.78 -6.77 1.39
CA ALA A 112 6.59 -7.98 1.33
C ALA A 112 5.87 -9.22 1.87
N ASP A 113 4.91 -9.08 2.80
CA ASP A 113 4.05 -10.17 3.27
C ASP A 113 2.93 -10.50 2.27
N GLU A 114 2.31 -9.49 1.66
CA GLU A 114 1.37 -9.64 0.55
C GLU A 114 2.05 -10.32 -0.66
N MET A 115 3.29 -9.93 -0.97
CA MET A 115 4.07 -10.50 -2.08
C MET A 115 4.31 -12.01 -1.91
N LYS A 116 4.69 -12.47 -0.70
CA LYS A 116 4.85 -13.90 -0.42
C LYS A 116 3.57 -14.70 -0.68
N LYS A 117 2.40 -14.10 -0.39
CA LYS A 117 1.09 -14.75 -0.59
C LYS A 117 0.69 -14.75 -2.06
N ALA A 118 0.83 -13.61 -2.73
CA ALA A 118 0.38 -13.43 -4.12
C ALA A 118 1.34 -14.06 -5.15
N VAL A 119 2.64 -14.12 -4.84
CA VAL A 119 3.68 -14.65 -5.73
C VAL A 119 4.64 -15.55 -4.95
N PRO A 120 4.23 -16.80 -4.61
CA PRO A 120 5.03 -17.70 -3.78
C PRO A 120 6.45 -17.98 -4.32
N ALA A 121 6.63 -17.93 -5.64
CA ALA A 121 7.94 -18.07 -6.28
C ALA A 121 8.98 -17.03 -5.82
N LEU A 122 8.53 -15.84 -5.35
CA LEU A 122 9.41 -14.80 -4.81
C LEU A 122 9.66 -14.94 -3.31
N ALA A 123 9.02 -15.87 -2.62
CA ALA A 123 9.07 -15.94 -1.16
C ALA A 123 10.48 -16.19 -0.62
N ALA A 124 11.29 -17.01 -1.31
CA ALA A 124 12.68 -17.27 -0.93
C ALA A 124 13.58 -16.02 -1.00
N ASN A 125 13.20 -15.02 -1.80
CA ASN A 125 13.96 -13.77 -1.95
C ASN A 125 13.55 -12.70 -0.93
N ILE A 126 12.55 -12.97 -0.09
CA ILE A 126 12.01 -12.01 0.87
C ILE A 126 12.53 -12.37 2.26
N LYS A 127 13.43 -11.54 2.78
CA LYS A 127 13.93 -11.69 4.15
C LYS A 127 12.77 -11.68 5.15
N ALA A 128 12.78 -12.65 6.05
CA ALA A 128 11.80 -12.74 7.12
C ALA A 128 11.98 -11.59 8.13
N ASP A 129 10.86 -11.07 8.64
CA ASP A 129 10.81 -10.11 9.74
C ASP A 129 9.52 -10.37 10.54
N ALA A 130 9.50 -11.49 11.26
CA ALA A 130 8.35 -11.93 12.03
C ALA A 130 7.96 -10.92 13.14
N VAL A 131 8.93 -10.15 13.63
CA VAL A 131 8.70 -9.12 14.66
C VAL A 131 7.83 -8.00 14.08
N THR A 132 8.21 -7.41 12.94
CA THR A 132 7.41 -6.35 12.33
C THR A 132 6.06 -6.88 11.82
N SER A 133 6.02 -8.08 11.21
CA SER A 133 4.76 -8.71 10.80
C SER A 133 3.81 -8.96 11.99
N GLY A 134 4.36 -9.40 13.14
CA GLY A 134 3.59 -9.59 14.37
C GLY A 134 3.01 -8.29 14.92
N LYS A 135 3.80 -7.20 14.91
CA LYS A 135 3.33 -5.87 15.30
C LYS A 135 2.23 -5.33 14.38
N ILE A 136 2.36 -5.56 13.07
CA ILE A 136 1.31 -5.21 12.10
C ILE A 136 0.01 -5.97 12.40
N ALA A 137 0.07 -7.28 12.61
CA ALA A 137 -1.12 -8.07 12.97
C ALA A 137 -1.73 -7.63 14.31
N ALA A 138 -0.88 -7.30 15.28
CA ALA A 138 -1.29 -6.80 16.60
C ALA A 138 -1.83 -5.37 16.57
N GLY A 139 -1.60 -4.58 15.51
CA GLY A 139 -1.97 -3.17 15.46
C GLY A 139 -1.11 -2.30 16.39
N THR A 140 0.17 -2.63 16.53
CA THR A 140 1.12 -1.95 17.43
C THR A 140 2.35 -1.42 16.68
N LEU A 141 3.16 -0.60 17.36
CA LEU A 141 4.49 -0.14 16.92
C LEU A 141 5.62 -0.99 17.48
#